data_AF-A0A914RER9-F1
#
_entry.id   AF-A0A914RER9-F1
#
_cell.length_a   1.000
_cell.length_b   1.000
_cell.length_c   1.000
_cell.angle_alpha   90.00
_cell.angle_beta   90.00
_cell.angle_gamma   90.00
#
_symmetry.space_group_name_H-M   'P 1'
#
loop_
_entity.id
_entity.type
_entity.pdbx_description
1 polymer ?
#
loop_
_entity_poly.entity_id
_entity_poly.type
_entity_poly.pdbx_seq_one_letter_code
_entity_poly.pdbx_strand_id
1 'polypeptide(L)'
;MELMQQANMSWIEVQFLRKAVDVLSECRRTLMYTYAFAFYLQKDNQSVIFEDNQRDLELATEQLSEFLERDLNHENLITLKQKASCYK
;
A
#
# COMPACT_ATOMS: atom_id res chain seq x y z
N MET A 1 -8.01 -9.04 31.11
CA MET A 1 -7.47 -8.05 30.14
C MET A 1 -6.05 -8.49 29.80
N GLU A 2 -5.92 -9.74 29.35
CA GLU A 2 -4.63 -10.45 29.23
C GLU A 2 -4.71 -11.39 28.02
N LEU A 3 -4.70 -10.81 26.82
CA LEU A 3 -4.52 -11.54 25.56
C LEU A 3 -3.72 -10.68 24.56
N MET A 4 -2.71 -9.96 25.07
CA MET A 4 -1.77 -9.21 24.23
C MET A 4 -0.31 -9.51 24.59
N GLN A 5 -0.01 -10.78 24.95
CA GLN A 5 1.35 -11.23 25.27
C GLN A 5 1.88 -12.34 24.35
N GLN A 6 1.26 -12.57 23.19
CA GLN A 6 1.66 -13.68 22.30
C GLN A 6 2.12 -13.29 20.89
N ALA A 7 2.48 -12.03 20.64
CA ALA A 7 3.31 -11.68 19.50
C ALA A 7 4.35 -10.68 19.97
N ASN A 8 5.62 -11.05 19.92
CA ASN A 8 6.74 -10.18 20.29
C ASN A 8 7.00 -9.16 19.16
N MET A 9 5.93 -8.53 18.67
CA MET A 9 6.00 -7.49 17.64
C MET A 9 6.56 -6.24 18.31
N SER A 10 7.73 -5.80 17.85
CA SER A 10 8.36 -4.60 18.36
C SER A 10 7.46 -3.40 18.10
N TRP A 11 7.42 -2.46 19.04
CA TRP A 11 6.63 -1.24 18.90
C TRP A 11 6.91 -0.49 17.57
N ILE A 12 8.14 -0.60 17.04
CA ILE A 12 8.52 -0.04 15.73
C ILE A 12 7.79 -0.72 14.55
N GLU A 13 7.50 -2.02 14.64
CA GLU A 13 6.82 -2.79 13.60
C GLU A 13 5.34 -2.43 13.58
N VAL A 14 4.73 -2.24 14.75
CA VAL A 14 3.34 -1.75 14.87
C VAL A 14 3.20 -0.36 14.23
N GLN A 15 4.15 0.55 14.48
CA GLN A 15 4.13 1.89 13.86
C GLN A 15 4.30 1.83 12.33
N PHE A 16 5.18 0.95 11.84
CA PHE A 16 5.36 0.74 10.40
C PHE A 16 4.07 0.23 9.74
N LEU A 17 3.44 -0.81 10.32
CA LEU A 17 2.20 -1.38 9.80
C LEU A 17 1.07 -0.35 9.79
N ARG A 18 0.93 0.43 10.86
CA ARG A 18 -0.05 1.51 10.91
C ARG A 18 0.15 2.51 9.77
N LYS A 19 1.39 2.96 9.56
CA LYS A 19 1.72 3.88 8.47
C LYS A 19 1.41 3.27 7.10
N ALA A 20 1.72 1.99 6.90
CA ALA A 20 1.45 1.30 5.64
C ALA A 20 -0.06 1.25 5.35
N VAL A 21 -0.88 0.94 6.35
CA VAL A 21 -2.36 0.93 6.24
C VAL A 21 -2.93 2.33 5.98
N ASP A 22 -2.39 3.35 6.65
CA ASP A 22 -2.81 4.74 6.45
C ASP A 22 -2.53 5.18 5.00
N VAL A 23 -1.33 4.90 4.49
CA VAL A 23 -0.95 5.20 3.09
C VAL A 23 -1.79 4.40 2.10
N LEU A 24 -2.03 3.11 2.33
CA LEU A 24 -2.88 2.29 1.47
C LEU A 24 -4.30 2.89 1.36
N SER A 25 -4.85 3.35 2.49
CA SER A 25 -6.17 3.97 2.54
C SER A 25 -6.22 5.29 1.76
N GLU A 26 -5.15 6.09 1.83
CA GLU A 26 -5.01 7.33 1.07
C GLU A 26 -4.89 7.07 -0.44
N CYS A 27 -4.09 6.08 -0.84
CA CYS A 27 -3.97 5.67 -2.25
C CYS A 27 -5.32 5.21 -2.83
N ARG A 28 -6.07 4.38 -2.09
CA ARG A 28 -7.42 3.94 -2.51
C ARG A 28 -8.38 5.11 -2.68
N ARG A 29 -8.41 6.04 -1.72
CA ARG A 29 -9.24 7.25 -1.83
C ARG A 29 -8.83 8.09 -3.04
N THR A 30 -7.53 8.25 -3.29
CA THR A 30 -7.02 8.96 -4.45
C THR A 30 -7.44 8.28 -5.75
N LEU A 31 -7.31 6.95 -5.84
CA LEU A 31 -7.75 6.16 -6.99
C LEU A 31 -9.25 6.31 -7.28
N MET A 32 -10.10 6.36 -6.24
CA MET A 32 -11.53 6.64 -6.45
C MET A 32 -11.75 7.99 -7.15
N TYR A 33 -11.01 9.02 -6.75
CA TYR A 33 -11.10 10.34 -7.38
C TYR A 33 -10.46 10.38 -8.76
N THR A 34 -9.42 9.59 -9.04
CA THR A 34 -8.82 9.53 -10.38
C THR A 34 -9.79 8.96 -11.40
N TYR A 35 -10.62 7.96 -11.07
CA TYR A 35 -11.66 7.48 -11.98
C TYR A 35 -12.76 8.52 -12.24
N ALA A 36 -13.21 9.24 -11.21
CA ALA A 36 -14.19 10.31 -11.38
C ALA A 36 -13.63 11.46 -12.25
N PHE A 37 -12.36 11.81 -12.06
CA PHE A 37 -11.65 12.78 -12.89
C PHE A 37 -11.50 12.29 -14.33
N ALA A 38 -11.04 11.04 -14.53
CA ALA A 38 -10.83 10.44 -15.85
C ALA A 38 -12.11 10.39 -16.70
N PHE A 39 -13.28 10.18 -16.06
CA PHE A 39 -14.56 10.16 -16.75
C PHE A 39 -14.87 11.48 -17.50
N TYR A 40 -14.47 12.61 -16.92
CA TYR A 40 -14.67 13.95 -17.51
C TYR A 40 -13.44 14.48 -18.25
N LEU A 41 -12.34 13.75 -18.25
CA LEU A 41 -11.08 14.17 -18.87
C LEU A 41 -11.19 14.08 -20.39
N GLN A 42 -10.92 15.19 -21.08
CA GLN A 42 -10.78 15.18 -22.53
C GLN A 42 -9.49 14.47 -22.93
N LYS A 43 -9.56 13.63 -23.97
CA LYS A 43 -8.40 12.87 -24.45
C LYS A 43 -7.38 13.78 -25.12
N ASP A 44 -6.15 13.74 -24.62
CA ASP A 44 -4.97 14.40 -25.17
C ASP A 44 -3.70 13.65 -24.74
N ASN A 45 -2.52 14.23 -25.02
CA ASN A 45 -1.25 13.59 -24.65
C ASN A 45 -1.08 13.48 -23.12
N GLN A 46 -1.67 14.40 -22.35
CA GLN A 46 -1.59 14.37 -20.89
C GLN A 46 -2.55 13.35 -20.30
N SER A 47 -3.70 13.09 -20.94
CA SER A 47 -4.62 12.04 -20.50
C SER A 47 -3.98 10.66 -20.59
N VAL A 48 -3.16 10.39 -21.62
CA VAL A 48 -2.41 9.14 -21.74
C VAL A 48 -1.40 8.98 -20.60
N ILE A 49 -0.61 10.03 -20.33
CA ILE A 49 0.36 10.04 -19.23
C ILE A 49 -0.36 9.85 -17.88
N PHE A 50 -1.50 10.49 -17.71
CA PHE A 50 -2.32 10.34 -16.51
C PHE A 50 -2.84 8.91 -16.34
N GLU A 51 -3.33 8.28 -17.40
CA GLU A 51 -3.82 6.89 -17.36
C GLU A 51 -2.70 5.89 -17.02
N ASP A 52 -1.50 6.10 -17.57
CA ASP A 52 -0.34 5.27 -17.23
C ASP A 52 0.07 5.45 -15.75
N ASN A 53 0.11 6.69 -15.25
CA ASN A 53 0.37 6.96 -13.83
C ASN A 53 -0.73 6.40 -12.91
N GLN A 54 -2.00 6.45 -13.33
CA GLN A 54 -3.12 5.86 -12.59
C GLN A 54 -2.95 4.35 -12.47
N ARG A 55 -2.55 3.69 -13.57
CA ARG A 55 -2.27 2.24 -13.60
C ARG A 55 -1.10 1.89 -12.67
N ASP A 56 -0.03 2.67 -12.69
CA ASP A 56 1.13 2.42 -11.82
C ASP A 56 0.75 2.56 -10.34
N LEU A 57 -0.06 3.56 -10.00
CA LEU A 57 -0.59 3.74 -8.64
C LEU A 57 -1.51 2.57 -8.23
N GLU A 58 -2.38 2.12 -9.12
CA GLU A 58 -3.28 0.98 -8.89
C GLU A 58 -2.49 -0.29 -8.60
N LEU A 59 -1.51 -0.62 -9.45
CA LEU A 59 -0.64 -1.79 -9.26
C LEU A 59 0.14 -1.72 -7.94
N ALA A 60 0.73 -0.57 -7.61
CA ALA A 60 1.45 -0.38 -6.35
C ALA A 60 0.53 -0.50 -5.13
N THR A 61 -0.71 0.00 -5.23
CA THR A 61 -1.73 -0.08 -4.18
C THR A 61 -2.14 -1.53 -3.94
N GLU A 62 -2.37 -2.31 -5.00
CA GLU A 62 -2.74 -3.72 -4.89
C GLU A 62 -1.60 -4.57 -4.34
N GLN A 63 -0.35 -4.34 -4.78
CA GLN A 63 0.82 -5.02 -4.20
C GLN A 63 0.97 -4.76 -2.70
N LEU A 64 0.75 -3.52 -2.27
CA LEU A 64 0.78 -3.17 -0.84
C LEU A 64 -0.39 -3.81 -0.07
N SER A 65 -1.58 -3.87 -0.66
CA SER A 65 -2.74 -4.53 -0.03
C SER A 65 -2.50 -6.03 0.12
N GLU A 66 -2.05 -6.69 -0.95
CA GLU A 66 -1.74 -8.12 -0.95
C GLU A 66 -0.68 -8.45 0.11
N PHE A 67 0.37 -7.63 0.19
CA PHE A 67 1.41 -7.76 1.21
C PHE A 67 0.85 -7.66 2.62
N LEU A 68 0.01 -6.66 2.91
CA LEU A 68 -0.60 -6.49 4.23
C LEU A 68 -1.60 -7.60 4.57
N GLU A 69 -2.34 -8.12 3.59
CA GLU A 69 -3.34 -9.17 3.81
C GLU A 69 -2.74 -10.58 3.91
N ARG A 70 -1.69 -10.89 3.15
CA ARG A 70 -1.06 -12.23 3.12
C ARG A 70 0.06 -12.39 4.14
N ASP A 71 0.95 -11.40 4.28
CA ASP A 71 2.13 -11.53 5.15
C ASP A 71 1.81 -11.28 6.64
N LEU A 72 0.68 -10.64 6.98
CA LEU A 72 0.18 -10.62 8.37
C LEU A 72 -0.34 -11.99 8.83
N ASN A 73 -0.71 -12.88 7.91
CA ASN A 73 -1.18 -14.23 8.22
C ASN A 73 -0.05 -15.28 8.29
N HIS A 74 1.16 -14.94 7.79
CA HIS A 74 2.35 -15.80 7.85
C HIS A 74 3.56 -15.00 8.32
N GLU A 75 3.92 -15.17 9.60
CA GLU A 75 5.09 -14.52 10.20
C GLU A 75 6.37 -14.79 9.39
N ASN A 76 6.98 -13.69 8.91
CA ASN A 76 8.41 -13.42 9.12
C ASN A 76 8.70 -11.92 8.88
N LEU A 77 8.36 -11.08 9.88
CA LEU A 77 8.72 -9.64 9.96
C LEU A 77 10.23 -9.36 9.74
N ILE A 78 11.07 -10.39 9.90
CA ILE A 78 12.51 -10.35 9.69
C ILE A 78 12.86 -10.34 8.19
N THR A 79 12.13 -11.11 7.36
CA THR A 79 12.26 -11.09 5.90
C THR A 79 11.69 -9.80 5.31
N LEU A 80 10.70 -9.18 5.98
CA LEU A 80 10.10 -7.89 5.61
C LEU A 80 11.12 -6.73 5.58
N LYS A 81 12.05 -6.65 6.54
CA LYS A 81 13.09 -5.62 6.55
C LYS A 81 14.16 -5.83 5.47
N GLN A 82 14.49 -7.07 5.15
CA GLN A 82 15.53 -7.37 4.16
C GLN A 82 15.10 -7.02 2.73
N LYS A 83 13.85 -7.27 2.34
CA LYS A 83 13.34 -6.85 1.02
C LYS A 83 13.34 -5.33 0.86
N ALA A 84 12.91 -4.58 1.87
CA ALA A 84 12.90 -3.11 1.82
C ALA A 84 14.31 -2.48 1.78
N SER A 85 15.32 -3.14 2.34
CA SER A 85 16.70 -2.63 2.36
C SER A 85 17.53 -3.03 1.12
N CYS A 86 17.11 -4.03 0.35
CA CYS A 86 17.79 -4.46 -0.89
C CYS A 86 17.36 -3.68 -2.14
N TYR A 87 16.37 -2.78 -2.04
CA TYR A 87 16.01 -1.82 -3.11
C TYR A 87 16.67 -0.44 -2.94
N LYS A 88 17.76 -0.35 -2.16
CA LYS A 88 18.64 0.82 -2.09
C LYS A 88 19.91 0.61 -2.90
#